data_AF-A0A804NP35-F1
#
_entry.id   AF-A0A804NP35-F1
#
_cell.length_a   1.000
_cell.length_b   1.000
_cell.length_c   1.000
_cell.angle_alpha   90.00
_cell.angle_beta   90.00
_cell.angle_gamma   90.00
#
_symmetry.space_group_name_H-M   'P 1'
#
loop_
_entity.id
_entity.type
_entity.pdbx_description
1 polymer ?
#
loop_
_entity_poly.entity_id
_entity_poly.type
_entity_poly.pdbx_seq_one_letter_code
_entity_poly.pdbx_strand_id
1 'polypeptide(L)'
;MAAVASSFSRFSFRCAVCPSPLRVRFSQPHPPARLRVSSTVVALHKRNPKRLKYAAERQFTSLWWLGFARTKRGDAGLLRVEVEPSGGDFWKLDPIIDLINRGAVGVIPTDTVYSVVCDLSNNESIERLRRLKGIGDSKPLSILCRSLRDIDTYTTGFPQGTNQGQANIFRVVKRAIPGPYTFILPASKQFPKQCIKHGSSTRYAKRRQVGVRIPDDPICQAILQNLDEPLICTSVKYLSEDEWILDPVIIADLYEPLGLDFIVDGGPRIADPSTVVDMMGANPTVIRQGKGLKLDWMVAKDEEEDEAQSMFSFKSA
;
A
#
# COMPACT_ATOMS: atom_id res chain seq x y z
N MET A 1 48.34 -49.81 21.76
CA MET A 1 49.27 -48.96 22.54
C MET A 1 50.08 -48.10 21.58
N ALA A 2 49.69 -46.84 21.41
CA ALA A 2 50.52 -45.78 20.84
C ALA A 2 49.81 -44.45 21.12
N ALA A 3 50.44 -43.56 21.88
CA ALA A 3 49.98 -42.18 22.06
C ALA A 3 51.17 -41.24 21.91
N VAL A 4 51.07 -40.39 20.90
CA VAL A 4 51.98 -39.31 20.53
C VAL A 4 51.42 -37.99 21.09
N ALA A 5 52.33 -37.07 21.36
CA ALA A 5 52.16 -35.84 22.12
C ALA A 5 51.55 -34.65 21.36
N SER A 6 51.20 -33.64 22.16
CA SER A 6 51.27 -32.18 21.95
C SER A 6 50.17 -31.46 21.15
N SER A 7 49.48 -30.52 21.81
CA SER A 7 49.52 -29.07 21.52
C SER A 7 48.28 -28.36 22.10
N PHE A 8 48.47 -27.50 23.10
CA PHE A 8 47.52 -26.42 23.42
C PHE A 8 48.32 -25.21 23.92
N SER A 9 48.33 -24.15 23.12
CA SER A 9 48.98 -22.87 23.39
C SER A 9 48.09 -21.96 24.24
N ARG A 10 48.67 -21.45 25.33
CA ARG A 10 48.23 -20.26 26.08
C ARG A 10 49.26 -19.15 25.87
N PHE A 11 48.84 -17.98 25.39
CA PHE A 11 49.58 -16.70 25.48
C PHE A 11 48.52 -15.60 25.55
N SER A 12 48.17 -15.05 26.71
CA SER A 12 48.85 -14.00 27.50
C SER A 12 49.04 -12.68 26.73
N PHE A 13 48.16 -11.73 27.03
CA PHE A 13 48.26 -10.32 26.67
C PHE A 13 49.54 -9.69 27.25
N ARG A 14 50.20 -8.84 26.47
CA ARG A 14 51.21 -7.88 26.95
C ARG A 14 50.75 -6.45 26.61
N CYS A 15 50.71 -5.63 27.65
CA CYS A 15 50.64 -4.17 27.57
C CYS A 15 51.89 -3.59 26.89
N ALA A 16 51.70 -2.54 26.11
CA ALA A 16 52.75 -1.59 25.76
C ALA A 16 52.22 -0.17 26.02
N VAL A 17 53.09 0.65 26.59
CA VAL A 17 52.84 1.97 27.19
C VAL A 17 53.67 3.02 26.42
N CYS A 18 53.12 4.25 26.35
CA CYS A 18 53.75 5.57 26.09
C CYS A 18 54.03 6.03 24.63
N PRO A 19 54.20 7.36 24.35
CA PRO A 19 53.86 8.57 25.13
C PRO A 19 53.28 9.79 24.35
N SER A 20 52.79 10.75 25.15
CA SER A 20 52.78 12.24 25.05
C SER A 20 51.88 13.03 24.06
N PRO A 21 51.45 14.26 24.44
CA PRO A 21 50.32 14.97 23.84
C PRO A 21 50.74 16.13 22.93
N LEU A 22 50.17 16.21 21.73
CA LEU A 22 50.32 17.36 20.84
C LEU A 22 49.19 18.38 21.06
N ARG A 23 49.62 19.53 21.54
CA ARG A 23 48.87 20.76 21.79
C ARG A 23 48.55 21.45 20.46
N VAL A 24 47.33 21.30 19.97
CA VAL A 24 46.85 22.04 18.79
C VAL A 24 46.40 23.44 19.22
N ARG A 25 47.04 24.47 18.66
CA ARG A 25 46.70 25.89 18.86
C ARG A 25 45.33 26.19 18.24
N PHE A 26 44.43 26.74 19.03
CA PHE A 26 43.23 27.44 18.57
C PHE A 26 43.64 28.74 17.87
N SER A 27 43.48 28.81 16.55
CA SER A 27 43.45 30.03 15.77
C SER A 27 41.99 30.44 15.57
N GLN A 28 41.62 31.63 16.04
CA GLN A 28 40.28 32.19 15.79
C GLN A 28 40.06 32.49 14.31
N PRO A 29 38.87 32.23 13.74
CA PRO A 29 38.51 32.72 12.42
C PRO A 29 38.14 34.22 12.47
N HIS A 30 38.75 35.00 11.58
CA HIS A 30 38.38 36.38 11.28
C HIS A 30 36.96 36.46 10.68
N PRO A 31 36.22 37.56 10.91
CA PRO A 31 34.90 37.74 10.33
C PRO A 31 35.00 38.05 8.82
N PRO A 32 34.19 37.43 7.95
CA PRO A 32 34.13 37.83 6.56
C PRO A 32 33.37 39.16 6.40
N ALA A 33 33.85 39.93 5.42
CA ALA A 33 33.39 41.24 5.03
C ALA A 33 31.89 41.27 4.64
N ARG A 34 31.23 42.38 4.96
CA ARG A 34 29.87 42.71 4.53
C ARG A 34 29.78 42.71 3.01
N LEU A 35 29.19 41.66 2.44
CA LEU A 35 28.65 41.71 1.08
C LEU A 35 27.29 42.39 1.12
N ARG A 36 27.20 43.56 0.48
CA ARG A 36 25.93 44.18 0.09
C ARG A 36 25.21 43.22 -0.85
N VAL A 37 24.17 42.56 -0.35
CA VAL A 37 23.21 41.88 -1.23
C VAL A 37 22.34 42.97 -1.86
N SER A 38 22.58 43.21 -3.15
CA SER A 38 21.67 43.98 -3.99
C SER A 38 20.32 43.26 -4.00
N SER A 39 19.26 43.96 -3.58
CA SER A 39 17.89 43.49 -3.66
C SER A 39 17.46 43.45 -5.11
N THR A 40 17.78 42.37 -5.82
CA THR A 40 17.17 42.08 -7.11
C THR A 40 15.75 41.63 -6.85
N VAL A 41 14.81 42.55 -7.04
CA VAL A 41 13.37 42.31 -7.01
C VAL A 41 13.05 41.25 -8.07
N VAL A 42 12.90 40.00 -7.66
CA VAL A 42 12.30 38.98 -8.50
C VAL A 42 10.82 39.35 -8.61
N ALA A 43 10.43 39.81 -9.79
CA ALA A 43 9.08 40.19 -10.12
C ALA A 43 8.11 39.05 -9.78
N LEU A 44 7.33 39.24 -8.71
CA LEU A 44 6.12 38.47 -8.47
C LEU A 44 5.23 38.62 -9.69
N HIS A 45 5.17 37.57 -10.52
CA HIS A 45 4.10 37.42 -11.48
C HIS A 45 2.81 37.25 -10.70
N LYS A 46 2.11 38.37 -10.53
CA LYS A 46 0.80 38.54 -9.91
C LYS A 46 -0.19 37.65 -10.66
N ARG A 47 -0.29 36.38 -10.26
CA ARG A 47 -1.31 35.47 -10.78
C ARG A 47 -2.68 36.02 -10.37
N ASN A 48 -3.51 36.16 -11.40
CA ASN A 48 -4.78 36.85 -11.46
C ASN A 48 -5.78 36.28 -10.41
N PRO A 49 -6.28 37.08 -9.43
CA PRO A 49 -7.20 36.58 -8.43
C PRO A 49 -8.63 36.62 -8.99
N LYS A 50 -8.95 35.70 -9.91
CA LYS A 50 -10.32 35.53 -10.42
C LYS A 50 -10.65 34.05 -10.62
N ARG A 51 -10.70 33.31 -9.50
CA ARG A 51 -11.52 32.09 -9.39
C ARG A 51 -11.78 31.72 -7.92
N LEU A 52 -12.30 32.69 -7.14
CA LEU A 52 -13.08 32.38 -5.94
C LEU A 52 -14.55 32.46 -6.35
N LYS A 53 -15.20 31.31 -6.47
CA LYS A 53 -16.65 31.07 -6.31
C LYS A 53 -16.93 29.60 -6.67
N TYR A 54 -17.91 29.01 -5.98
CA TYR A 54 -18.25 27.60 -5.81
C TYR A 54 -17.45 26.95 -4.67
N ALA A 55 -18.04 26.43 -3.58
CA ALA A 55 -19.40 25.95 -3.37
C ALA A 55 -20.05 26.58 -2.13
N ALA A 56 -21.37 26.74 -2.20
CA ALA A 56 -22.18 27.16 -1.07
C ALA A 56 -22.03 26.16 0.08
N GLU A 57 -21.70 26.68 1.25
CA GLU A 57 -21.71 26.00 2.54
C GLU A 57 -23.16 25.59 2.83
N ARG A 58 -23.53 24.36 2.44
CA ARG A 58 -24.81 23.78 2.82
C ARG A 58 -24.69 23.31 4.26
N GLN A 59 -25.19 24.15 5.16
CA GLN A 59 -25.41 23.80 6.55
C GLN A 59 -26.26 22.52 6.62
N PHE A 60 -25.62 21.42 7.01
CA PHE A 60 -26.26 20.14 7.27
C PHE A 60 -27.07 20.27 8.56
N THR A 61 -28.36 20.53 8.43
CA THR A 61 -29.30 20.34 9.53
C THR A 61 -29.72 18.87 9.59
N SER A 62 -29.84 18.36 10.81
CA SER A 62 -29.86 16.96 11.25
C SER A 62 -31.09 16.13 10.86
N LEU A 63 -31.69 16.35 9.69
CA LEU A 63 -32.94 15.69 9.29
C LEU A 63 -32.82 14.81 8.04
N TRP A 64 -31.62 14.60 7.50
CA TRP A 64 -31.41 13.73 6.33
C TRP A 64 -31.57 12.22 6.62
N TRP A 65 -31.66 11.81 7.89
CA TRP A 65 -31.84 10.40 8.28
C TRP A 65 -33.30 9.89 8.13
N LEU A 66 -34.29 10.78 7.96
CA LEU A 66 -35.71 10.42 7.93
C LEU A 66 -36.35 10.40 6.53
N GLY A 67 -35.58 10.66 5.46
CA GLY A 67 -36.14 10.86 4.11
C GLY A 67 -35.74 9.78 3.12
N PHE A 68 -36.58 8.76 2.97
CA PHE A 68 -36.58 7.81 1.85
C PHE A 68 -36.56 8.56 0.49
N ALA A 69 -35.46 8.47 -0.24
CA ALA A 69 -35.46 8.63 -1.68
C ALA A 69 -34.30 7.81 -2.29
N ARG A 70 -34.67 6.88 -3.16
CA ARG A 70 -33.79 6.11 -4.02
C ARG A 70 -33.20 7.08 -5.05
N THR A 71 -32.24 7.91 -4.65
CA THR A 71 -31.58 8.86 -5.55
C THR A 71 -30.89 8.04 -6.65
N LYS A 72 -31.17 8.38 -7.92
CA LYS A 72 -30.42 7.80 -9.05
C LYS A 72 -28.94 8.02 -8.77
N ARG A 73 -28.17 6.93 -8.80
CA ARG A 73 -26.77 6.79 -8.37
C ARG A 73 -25.75 7.56 -9.24
N GLY A 74 -26.17 8.65 -9.89
CA GLY A 74 -25.37 9.43 -10.84
C GLY A 74 -25.60 10.96 -10.80
N ASP A 75 -26.31 11.49 -9.80
CA ASP A 75 -26.56 12.94 -9.64
C ASP A 75 -26.07 13.50 -8.29
N ALA A 76 -25.43 12.67 -7.48
CA ALA A 76 -24.71 13.12 -6.30
C ALA A 76 -23.25 13.31 -6.72
N GLY A 77 -22.78 14.56 -6.76
CA GLY A 77 -21.36 14.88 -7.02
C GLY A 77 -20.43 14.21 -6.01
N LEU A 78 -19.12 14.26 -6.27
CA LEU A 78 -18.10 13.63 -5.43
C LEU A 78 -18.21 14.11 -3.97
N LEU A 79 -18.41 13.19 -3.03
CA LEU A 79 -18.33 13.50 -1.61
C LEU A 79 -16.87 13.55 -1.17
N ARG A 80 -16.39 14.72 -0.75
CA ARG A 80 -15.05 14.88 -0.14
C ARG A 80 -15.18 15.05 1.37
N VAL A 81 -14.44 14.22 2.11
CA VAL A 81 -14.37 14.29 3.58
C VAL A 81 -12.92 14.46 4.00
N GLU A 82 -12.62 15.55 4.70
CA GLU A 82 -11.30 15.83 5.25
C GLU A 82 -11.19 15.30 6.69
N VAL A 83 -10.15 14.52 6.95
CA VAL A 83 -9.89 13.86 8.23
C VAL A 83 -8.45 14.08 8.62
N GLU A 84 -8.22 14.36 9.92
CA GLU A 84 -6.87 14.51 10.43
C GLU A 84 -6.09 13.18 10.28
N PRO A 85 -4.82 13.20 9.83
CA PRO A 85 -4.01 11.99 9.65
C PRO A 85 -3.86 11.15 10.92
N SER A 86 -3.92 11.78 12.09
CA SER A 86 -3.88 11.14 13.41
C SER A 86 -5.14 10.31 13.71
N GLY A 87 -6.25 10.60 13.02
CA GLY A 87 -7.51 9.92 13.20
C GLY A 87 -8.40 10.47 14.33
N GLY A 88 -8.15 11.68 14.84
CA GLY A 88 -8.97 12.26 15.91
C GLY A 88 -10.46 12.41 15.56
N ASP A 89 -10.78 12.61 14.27
CA ASP A 89 -12.12 12.93 13.78
C ASP A 89 -12.82 11.77 13.04
N PHE A 90 -12.65 10.52 13.48
CA PHE A 90 -13.21 9.36 12.77
C PHE A 90 -14.73 9.38 12.58
N TRP A 91 -15.48 10.10 13.42
CA TRP A 91 -16.93 10.27 13.26
C TRP A 91 -17.34 10.92 11.92
N LYS A 92 -16.42 11.65 11.26
CA LYS A 92 -16.65 12.19 9.91
C LYS A 92 -16.74 11.10 8.84
N LEU A 93 -16.32 9.87 9.15
CA LEU A 93 -16.29 8.74 8.22
C LEU A 93 -17.64 8.00 8.12
N ASP A 94 -18.60 8.25 9.02
CA ASP A 94 -19.91 7.58 9.00
C ASP A 94 -20.61 7.64 7.63
N PRO A 95 -20.66 8.79 6.93
CA PRO A 95 -21.25 8.85 5.59
C PRO A 95 -20.50 8.00 4.55
N ILE A 96 -19.19 7.83 4.72
CA ILE A 96 -18.34 7.04 3.81
C ILE A 96 -18.65 5.55 3.99
N ILE A 97 -18.79 5.10 5.24
CA ILE A 97 -19.16 3.72 5.57
C ILE A 97 -20.53 3.39 4.96
N ASP A 98 -21.51 4.28 5.11
CA ASP A 98 -22.83 4.13 4.49
C ASP A 98 -22.78 4.05 2.96
N LEU A 99 -21.95 4.87 2.32
CA LEU A 99 -21.79 4.85 0.87
C LEU A 99 -21.18 3.54 0.39
N ILE A 100 -20.13 3.06 1.07
CA ILE A 100 -19.49 1.77 0.76
C ILE A 100 -20.52 0.64 0.83
N ASN A 101 -21.30 0.57 1.91
CA ASN A 101 -22.35 -0.44 2.10
C ASN A 101 -23.45 -0.39 1.02
N ARG A 102 -23.65 0.77 0.38
CA ARG A 102 -24.58 0.95 -0.74
C ARG A 102 -23.97 0.63 -2.11
N GLY A 103 -22.71 0.19 -2.14
CA GLY A 103 -21.98 -0.15 -3.36
C GLY A 103 -21.26 1.02 -4.02
N ALA A 104 -20.92 2.07 -3.27
CA ALA A 104 -20.11 3.16 -3.78
C ALA A 104 -18.66 2.73 -4.04
N VAL A 105 -18.00 3.40 -4.99
CA VAL A 105 -16.57 3.28 -5.26
C VAL A 105 -15.91 4.62 -4.93
N GLY A 106 -14.90 4.59 -4.07
CA GLY A 106 -14.25 5.81 -3.61
C GLY A 106 -12.76 5.63 -3.37
N VAL A 107 -12.11 6.68 -2.90
CA VAL A 107 -10.67 6.68 -2.58
C VAL A 107 -10.47 6.89 -1.09
N ILE A 108 -9.59 6.07 -0.50
CA ILE A 108 -9.17 6.21 0.90
C ILE A 108 -7.64 6.26 1.02
N PRO A 109 -7.11 6.96 2.04
CA PRO A 109 -5.69 6.93 2.33
C PRO A 109 -5.25 5.56 2.86
N THR A 110 -3.99 5.20 2.63
CA THR A 110 -3.31 4.08 3.32
C THR A 110 -1.93 4.53 3.80
N ASP A 111 -1.22 3.63 4.49
CA ASP A 111 0.12 3.87 5.06
C ASP A 111 1.23 4.00 4.00
N THR A 112 0.88 3.76 2.73
CA THR A 112 1.75 3.94 1.56
C THR A 112 1.19 5.02 0.65
N VAL A 113 0.29 4.63 -0.27
CA VAL A 113 -0.34 5.50 -1.28
C VAL A 113 -1.85 5.40 -1.17
N TYR A 114 -2.57 6.36 -1.78
CA TYR A 114 -4.01 6.29 -1.87
C TYR A 114 -4.48 5.06 -2.64
N SER A 115 -5.64 4.53 -2.26
CA SER A 115 -6.24 3.36 -2.90
C SER A 115 -7.69 3.62 -3.28
N VAL A 116 -8.06 3.24 -4.51
CA VAL A 116 -9.47 3.12 -4.90
C VAL A 116 -10.02 1.87 -4.24
N VAL A 117 -11.16 1.98 -3.59
CA VAL A 117 -11.80 0.93 -2.83
C VAL A 117 -13.27 0.75 -3.18
N CYS A 118 -13.74 -0.48 -3.01
CA CYS A 118 -15.15 -0.81 -3.05
C CYS A 118 -15.46 -2.02 -2.17
N ASP A 119 -16.76 -2.23 -1.93
CA ASP A 119 -17.26 -3.40 -1.20
C ASP A 119 -16.91 -4.71 -1.92
N LEU A 120 -16.46 -5.70 -1.13
CA LEU A 120 -16.11 -7.04 -1.58
C LEU A 120 -17.34 -7.83 -2.05
N SER A 121 -18.50 -7.61 -1.42
CA SER A 121 -19.73 -8.36 -1.73
C SER A 121 -20.43 -7.88 -3.01
N ASN A 122 -20.14 -6.63 -3.44
CA ASN A 122 -20.90 -5.96 -4.48
C ASN A 122 -20.23 -6.05 -5.87
N ASN A 123 -20.80 -6.92 -6.72
CA ASN A 123 -20.32 -7.14 -8.08
C ASN A 123 -20.35 -5.89 -8.97
N GLU A 124 -21.37 -5.04 -8.84
CA GLU A 124 -21.47 -3.81 -9.64
C GLU A 124 -20.33 -2.85 -9.30
N SER A 125 -20.00 -2.74 -8.02
CA SER A 125 -18.92 -1.88 -7.52
C SER A 125 -17.55 -2.39 -7.97
N ILE A 126 -17.35 -3.70 -8.03
CA ILE A 126 -16.11 -4.32 -8.56
C ILE A 126 -15.94 -3.98 -10.05
N GLU A 127 -17.00 -4.12 -10.84
CA GLU A 127 -16.96 -3.80 -12.27
C GLU A 127 -16.76 -2.30 -12.51
N ARG A 128 -17.34 -1.44 -11.66
CA ARG A 128 -17.08 0.00 -11.70
C ARG A 128 -15.63 0.33 -11.36
N LEU A 129 -15.07 -0.28 -10.32
CA LEU A 129 -13.66 -0.10 -9.94
C LEU A 129 -12.72 -0.51 -11.08
N ARG A 130 -12.96 -1.67 -11.71
CA ARG A 130 -12.17 -2.11 -12.88
C ARG A 130 -12.24 -1.13 -14.03
N ARG A 131 -13.43 -0.61 -14.35
CA ARG A 131 -13.64 0.41 -15.39
C ARG A 131 -12.93 1.71 -15.07
N LEU A 132 -13.09 2.23 -13.85
CA LEU A 132 -12.43 3.44 -13.35
C LEU A 132 -10.90 3.37 -13.50
N LYS A 133 -10.33 2.18 -13.27
CA LYS A 133 -8.87 1.97 -13.33
C LYS A 133 -8.36 1.41 -14.65
N GLY A 134 -9.22 1.13 -15.62
CA GLY A 134 -8.84 0.46 -16.87
C GLY A 134 -8.21 -0.91 -16.66
N ILE A 135 -8.58 -1.63 -15.59
CA ILE A 135 -7.99 -2.93 -15.24
C ILE A 135 -8.76 -4.05 -15.94
N GLY A 136 -8.05 -4.83 -16.77
CA GLY A 136 -8.62 -6.04 -17.38
C GLY A 136 -9.06 -7.09 -16.36
N ASP A 137 -10.06 -7.90 -16.72
CA ASP A 137 -10.67 -8.90 -15.82
C ASP A 137 -9.67 -9.93 -15.29
N SER A 138 -8.63 -10.23 -16.07
CA SER A 138 -7.60 -11.22 -15.74
C SER A 138 -6.67 -10.79 -14.61
N LYS A 139 -6.55 -9.48 -14.33
CA LYS A 139 -5.64 -8.99 -13.29
C LYS A 139 -6.25 -9.22 -11.91
N PRO A 140 -5.53 -9.88 -10.99
CA PRO A 140 -6.00 -10.09 -9.63
C PRO A 140 -6.09 -8.74 -8.90
N LEU A 141 -7.15 -8.59 -8.11
CA LEU A 141 -7.33 -7.45 -7.21
C LEU A 141 -6.77 -7.78 -5.82
N SER A 142 -6.56 -6.74 -5.02
CA SER A 142 -6.14 -6.90 -3.62
C SER A 142 -7.30 -6.59 -2.68
N ILE A 143 -7.20 -7.05 -1.44
CA ILE A 143 -8.10 -6.70 -0.34
C ILE A 143 -7.36 -6.05 0.82
N LEU A 144 -8.01 -5.05 1.42
CA LEU A 144 -7.63 -4.44 2.69
C LEU A 144 -8.38 -5.16 3.80
N CYS A 145 -7.64 -5.85 4.63
CA CYS A 145 -8.14 -6.61 5.77
C CYS A 145 -7.98 -5.80 7.05
N ARG A 146 -8.98 -5.89 7.92
CA ARG A 146 -8.93 -5.36 9.29
C ARG A 146 -8.01 -6.20 10.16
N SER A 147 -8.06 -7.52 9.99
CA SER A 147 -7.31 -8.45 10.84
C SER A 147 -6.93 -9.75 10.13
N LEU A 148 -6.12 -10.56 10.79
CA LEU A 148 -5.77 -11.91 10.34
C LEU A 148 -7.01 -12.81 10.10
N ARG A 149 -8.11 -12.58 10.83
CA ARG A 149 -9.34 -13.36 10.66
C ARG A 149 -9.89 -13.22 9.24
N ASP A 150 -9.82 -12.03 8.67
CA ASP A 150 -10.30 -11.78 7.31
C ASP A 150 -9.43 -12.54 6.31
N ILE A 151 -8.11 -12.56 6.54
CA ILE A 151 -7.17 -13.32 5.72
C ILE A 151 -7.54 -14.80 5.73
N ASP A 152 -7.77 -15.39 6.91
CA ASP A 152 -8.13 -16.80 7.05
C ASP A 152 -9.50 -17.13 6.43
N THR A 153 -10.41 -16.14 6.39
CA THR A 153 -11.76 -16.28 5.81
C THR A 153 -11.70 -16.28 4.28
N TYR A 154 -10.99 -15.32 3.69
CA TYR A 154 -10.96 -15.08 2.25
C TYR A 154 -9.79 -15.73 1.51
N THR A 155 -8.81 -16.30 2.23
CA THR A 155 -7.68 -17.04 1.67
C THR A 155 -7.55 -18.42 2.29
N THR A 156 -6.63 -19.25 1.80
CA THR A 156 -6.26 -20.51 2.46
C THR A 156 -5.32 -20.31 3.67
N GLY A 157 -5.08 -19.06 4.08
CA GLY A 157 -4.15 -18.71 5.13
C GLY A 157 -2.69 -18.68 4.66
N PHE A 158 -1.81 -18.22 5.55
CA PHE A 158 -0.37 -18.23 5.31
C PHE A 158 0.19 -19.65 5.32
N PRO A 159 1.23 -19.94 4.50
CA PRO A 159 1.87 -21.25 4.52
C PRO A 159 2.34 -21.61 5.93
N GLN A 160 1.90 -22.74 6.44
CA GLN A 160 2.44 -23.31 7.67
C GLN A 160 3.64 -24.20 7.31
N GLY A 161 4.70 -24.14 8.10
CA GLY A 161 5.83 -25.07 7.93
C GLY A 161 5.34 -26.49 8.17
N THR A 162 5.12 -27.26 7.11
CA THR A 162 4.53 -28.61 7.18
C THR A 162 5.58 -29.67 7.51
N ASN A 163 6.87 -29.35 7.38
CA ASN A 163 7.98 -30.29 7.57
C ASN A 163 8.84 -29.93 8.80
N GLN A 164 9.41 -30.95 9.45
CA GLN A 164 10.43 -30.76 10.50
C GLN A 164 11.61 -29.95 9.93
N GLY A 165 11.86 -28.77 10.50
CA GLY A 165 12.96 -27.87 10.10
C GLY A 165 12.56 -26.65 9.26
N GLN A 166 11.32 -26.54 8.78
CA GLN A 166 10.87 -25.32 8.09
C GLN A 166 10.44 -24.22 9.07
N ALA A 167 10.92 -23.00 8.83
CA ALA A 167 10.52 -21.84 9.61
C ALA A 167 9.01 -21.60 9.46
N ASN A 168 8.31 -21.38 10.57
CA ASN A 168 6.90 -21.05 10.56
C ASN A 168 6.71 -19.63 10.00
N ILE A 169 6.43 -19.52 8.69
CA ILE A 169 6.26 -18.25 7.96
C ILE A 169 5.20 -17.37 8.64
N PHE A 170 4.12 -17.95 9.15
CA PHE A 170 3.09 -17.19 9.86
C PHE A 170 3.62 -16.42 11.08
N ARG A 171 4.57 -17.00 11.84
CA ARG A 171 5.17 -16.32 13.00
C ARG A 171 5.98 -15.09 12.61
N VAL A 172 6.68 -15.14 11.48
CA VAL A 172 7.48 -14.00 11.00
C VAL A 172 6.59 -12.97 10.30
N VAL A 173 5.57 -13.39 9.56
CA VAL A 173 4.58 -12.48 8.94
C VAL A 173 3.84 -11.68 10.00
N LYS A 174 3.47 -12.27 11.14
CA LYS A 174 2.86 -11.56 12.27
C LYS A 174 3.66 -10.36 12.79
N ARG A 175 4.98 -10.32 12.55
CA ARG A 175 5.84 -9.19 12.92
C ARG A 175 5.87 -8.10 11.85
N ALA A 176 5.43 -8.41 10.63
CA ALA A 176 5.40 -7.51 9.49
C ALA A 176 4.01 -6.88 9.26
N ILE A 177 2.98 -7.32 9.99
CA ILE A 177 1.60 -6.80 9.92
C ILE A 177 1.17 -6.24 11.28
N PRO A 178 0.40 -5.14 11.34
CA PRO A 178 0.02 -4.27 10.22
C PRO A 178 1.25 -3.57 9.61
N GLY A 179 1.18 -3.21 8.33
CA GLY A 179 2.31 -2.54 7.68
C GLY A 179 2.28 -2.50 6.16
N PRO A 180 3.36 -1.99 5.54
CA PRO A 180 3.42 -1.69 4.11
C PRO A 180 3.72 -2.92 3.25
N TYR A 181 3.07 -4.05 3.52
CA TYR A 181 3.23 -5.29 2.79
C TYR A 181 1.92 -5.71 2.10
N THR A 182 2.05 -6.37 0.96
CA THR A 182 0.93 -7.00 0.25
C THR A 182 1.34 -8.43 -0.08
N PHE A 183 0.63 -9.39 0.50
CA PHE A 183 0.92 -10.81 0.33
C PHE A 183 -0.02 -11.42 -0.69
N ILE A 184 0.52 -12.04 -1.73
CA ILE A 184 -0.29 -12.78 -2.70
C ILE A 184 -0.50 -14.19 -2.16
N LEU A 185 -1.75 -14.52 -1.88
CA LEU A 185 -2.17 -15.78 -1.27
C LEU A 185 -3.20 -16.51 -2.13
N PRO A 186 -3.36 -17.83 -1.94
CA PRO A 186 -4.42 -18.58 -2.61
C PRO A 186 -5.77 -18.16 -2.04
N ALA A 187 -6.70 -17.75 -2.91
CA ALA A 187 -8.02 -17.31 -2.49
C ALA A 187 -8.90 -18.50 -2.07
N SER A 188 -9.66 -18.33 -0.98
CA SER A 188 -10.58 -19.33 -0.47
C SER A 188 -11.84 -19.44 -1.34
N LYS A 189 -12.69 -20.42 -1.06
CA LYS A 189 -14.01 -20.55 -1.73
C LYS A 189 -14.95 -19.38 -1.44
N GLN A 190 -14.76 -18.69 -0.32
CA GLN A 190 -15.60 -17.57 0.11
C GLN A 190 -15.27 -16.27 -0.65
N PHE A 191 -14.08 -16.18 -1.26
CA PHE A 191 -13.72 -15.01 -2.04
C PHE A 191 -14.55 -14.89 -3.34
N PRO A 192 -15.10 -13.70 -3.66
CA PRO A 192 -15.93 -13.49 -4.85
C PRO A 192 -15.24 -13.93 -6.13
N LYS A 193 -15.95 -14.70 -6.97
CA LYS A 193 -15.39 -15.24 -8.22
C LYS A 193 -15.09 -14.14 -9.24
N GLN A 194 -15.79 -13.01 -9.15
CA GLN A 194 -15.70 -11.83 -10.00
C GLN A 194 -14.35 -11.12 -9.86
N CYS A 195 -13.73 -11.21 -8.68
CA CYS A 195 -12.39 -10.68 -8.43
C CYS A 195 -11.28 -11.54 -9.08
N ILE A 196 -11.62 -12.76 -9.52
CA ILE A 196 -10.66 -13.79 -9.95
C ILE A 196 -10.96 -14.31 -11.38
N LYS A 197 -11.68 -13.57 -12.21
CA LYS A 197 -12.05 -14.03 -13.56
C LYS A 197 -10.81 -14.10 -14.47
N HIS A 198 -10.23 -15.29 -14.59
CA HIS A 198 -9.14 -15.57 -15.52
C HIS A 198 -9.66 -15.86 -16.94
N GLY A 199 -8.91 -15.42 -17.96
CA GLY A 199 -9.20 -15.66 -19.37
C GLY A 199 -9.29 -17.15 -19.74
N SER A 200 -10.05 -17.43 -20.80
CA SER A 200 -10.54 -18.75 -21.21
C SER A 200 -9.51 -19.76 -21.75
N SER A 201 -8.21 -19.47 -21.77
CA SER A 201 -7.28 -20.28 -22.57
C SER A 201 -6.04 -20.77 -21.83
N THR A 202 -5.77 -22.06 -21.99
CA THR A 202 -4.51 -22.78 -21.78
C THR A 202 -4.30 -23.50 -20.44
N ARG A 203 -3.75 -24.71 -20.58
CA ARG A 203 -3.67 -25.87 -19.68
C ARG A 203 -2.94 -25.68 -18.33
N TYR A 204 -2.53 -24.47 -17.97
CA TYR A 204 -2.07 -24.13 -16.62
C TYR A 204 -3.26 -23.62 -15.82
N ALA A 205 -3.92 -24.52 -15.10
CA ALA A 205 -5.10 -24.21 -14.31
C ALA A 205 -4.87 -22.99 -13.40
N LYS A 206 -5.55 -21.88 -13.73
CA LYS A 206 -6.60 -21.30 -12.86
C LYS A 206 -6.24 -21.23 -11.36
N ARG A 207 -5.06 -20.71 -10.99
CA ARG A 207 -4.77 -20.47 -9.57
C ARG A 207 -5.46 -19.19 -9.11
N ARG A 208 -6.50 -19.37 -8.30
CA ARG A 208 -7.23 -18.25 -7.69
C ARG A 208 -6.31 -17.56 -6.70
N GLN A 209 -5.78 -16.40 -7.05
CA GLN A 209 -4.87 -15.62 -6.19
C GLN A 209 -5.49 -14.27 -5.83
N VAL A 210 -5.14 -13.78 -4.66
CA VAL A 210 -5.59 -12.48 -4.14
C VAL A 210 -4.44 -11.81 -3.40
N GLY A 211 -4.25 -10.51 -3.63
CA GLY A 211 -3.34 -9.70 -2.82
C GLY A 211 -4.01 -9.34 -1.49
N VAL A 212 -3.32 -9.51 -0.38
CA VAL A 212 -3.87 -9.26 0.95
C VAL A 212 -2.99 -8.28 1.69
N ARG A 213 -3.61 -7.28 2.32
CA ARG A 213 -2.90 -6.23 3.05
C ARG A 213 -3.64 -5.88 4.33
N ILE A 214 -2.90 -5.71 5.42
CA ILE A 214 -3.39 -5.09 6.66
C ILE A 214 -2.63 -3.76 6.82
N PRO A 215 -3.26 -2.63 6.42
CA PRO A 215 -2.59 -1.33 6.40
C PRO A 215 -2.37 -0.78 7.81
N ASP A 216 -1.29 -0.04 8.02
CA ASP A 216 -0.99 0.65 9.28
C ASP A 216 -1.33 2.16 9.18
N ASP A 217 -2.56 2.45 8.78
CA ASP A 217 -3.08 3.82 8.62
C ASP A 217 -4.32 4.00 9.51
N PRO A 218 -4.34 4.99 10.42
CA PRO A 218 -5.44 5.17 11.37
C PRO A 218 -6.80 5.37 10.69
N ILE A 219 -6.84 6.14 9.60
CA ILE A 219 -8.08 6.44 8.85
C ILE A 219 -8.57 5.16 8.16
N CYS A 220 -7.67 4.45 7.47
CA CYS A 220 -8.01 3.19 6.82
C CYS A 220 -8.52 2.15 7.83
N GLN A 221 -7.86 2.02 8.98
CA GLN A 221 -8.26 1.12 10.06
C GLN A 221 -9.62 1.49 10.64
N ALA A 222 -9.91 2.78 10.85
CA ALA A 222 -11.22 3.22 11.33
C ALA A 222 -12.35 2.88 10.35
N ILE A 223 -12.12 3.02 9.03
CA ILE A 223 -13.09 2.59 8.01
C ILE A 223 -13.31 1.08 8.09
N LEU A 224 -12.23 0.29 8.09
CA LEU A 224 -12.30 -1.17 8.13
C LEU A 224 -12.92 -1.71 9.41
N GLN A 225 -12.76 -1.03 10.55
CA GLN A 225 -13.35 -1.42 11.84
C GLN A 225 -14.87 -1.30 11.85
N ASN A 226 -15.43 -0.32 11.14
CA ASN A 226 -16.87 -0.09 11.02
C ASN A 226 -17.52 -0.88 9.88
N LEU A 227 -16.74 -1.67 9.13
CA LEU A 227 -17.23 -2.57 8.10
C LEU A 227 -17.21 -4.02 8.59
N ASP A 228 -18.18 -4.80 8.10
CA ASP A 228 -18.26 -6.23 8.40
C ASP A 228 -17.29 -7.06 7.55
N GLU A 229 -17.00 -6.58 6.34
CA GLU A 229 -16.16 -7.26 5.35
C GLU A 229 -14.94 -6.41 4.95
N PRO A 230 -13.85 -7.06 4.46
CA PRO A 230 -12.72 -6.39 3.84
C PRO A 230 -13.13 -5.56 2.63
N LEU A 231 -12.31 -4.56 2.30
CA LEU A 231 -12.48 -3.78 1.09
C LEU A 231 -11.63 -4.34 -0.04
N ILE A 232 -12.16 -4.36 -1.26
CA ILE A 232 -11.33 -4.51 -2.44
C ILE A 232 -10.56 -3.21 -2.64
N CYS A 233 -9.28 -3.32 -3.01
CA CYS A 233 -8.44 -2.15 -3.25
C CYS A 233 -7.54 -2.29 -4.47
N THR A 234 -7.26 -1.14 -5.07
CA THR A 234 -6.19 -0.95 -6.04
C THR A 234 -5.54 0.41 -5.83
N SER A 235 -4.22 0.48 -5.96
CA SER A 235 -3.50 1.73 -5.74
C SER A 235 -3.80 2.77 -6.83
N VAL A 236 -3.84 4.04 -6.43
CA VAL A 236 -4.11 5.17 -7.33
C VAL A 236 -2.85 5.57 -8.09
N LYS A 237 -2.98 5.68 -9.41
CA LYS A 237 -1.94 6.10 -10.36
C LYS A 237 -2.56 6.99 -11.42
N TYR A 238 -1.74 7.73 -12.15
CA TYR A 238 -2.17 8.32 -13.42
C TYR A 238 -2.59 7.22 -14.39
N LEU A 239 -3.53 7.53 -15.31
CA LEU A 239 -4.02 6.56 -16.29
C LEU A 239 -3.09 6.44 -17.51
N SER A 240 -2.39 7.53 -17.84
CA SER A 240 -1.46 7.62 -18.97
C SER A 240 -0.04 7.17 -18.61
N GLU A 241 0.32 7.21 -17.34
CA GLU A 241 1.69 7.05 -16.84
C GLU A 241 1.67 6.14 -15.60
N ASP A 242 2.73 5.37 -15.37
CA ASP A 242 2.82 4.45 -14.22
C ASP A 242 3.20 5.15 -12.89
N GLU A 243 2.95 6.45 -12.80
CA GLU A 243 3.28 7.33 -11.67
C GLU A 243 2.19 7.37 -10.60
N TRP A 244 2.62 7.49 -9.33
CA TRP A 244 1.73 7.55 -8.17
C TRP A 244 1.15 8.95 -7.98
N ILE A 245 -0.16 9.04 -7.72
CA ILE A 245 -0.79 10.29 -7.33
C ILE A 245 -0.83 10.35 -5.80
N LEU A 246 -0.28 11.42 -5.24
CA LEU A 246 -0.07 11.56 -3.79
C LEU A 246 -1.01 12.55 -3.13
N ASP A 247 -1.49 13.53 -3.90
CA ASP A 247 -2.35 14.60 -3.42
C ASP A 247 -3.83 14.23 -3.64
N PRO A 248 -4.65 14.13 -2.58
CA PRO A 248 -6.07 13.79 -2.71
C PRO A 248 -6.86 14.81 -3.54
N VAL A 249 -6.45 16.09 -3.60
CA VAL A 249 -7.09 17.09 -4.48
C VAL A 249 -6.95 16.67 -5.94
N ILE A 250 -5.74 16.28 -6.34
CA ILE A 250 -5.45 15.86 -7.73
C ILE A 250 -6.20 14.56 -8.04
N ILE A 251 -6.29 13.64 -7.09
CA ILE A 251 -7.04 12.40 -7.26
C ILE A 251 -8.53 12.71 -7.50
N ALA A 252 -9.11 13.62 -6.70
CA ALA A 252 -10.50 14.03 -6.87
C ALA A 252 -10.75 14.58 -8.28
N ASP A 253 -9.94 15.54 -8.73
CA ASP A 253 -10.10 16.20 -10.04
C ASP A 253 -10.00 15.22 -11.22
N LEU A 254 -9.15 14.19 -11.10
CA LEU A 254 -8.94 13.20 -12.16
C LEU A 254 -10.00 12.09 -12.19
N TYR A 255 -10.47 11.64 -11.03
CA TYR A 255 -11.36 10.50 -10.91
C TYR A 255 -12.84 10.88 -10.79
N GLU A 256 -13.17 12.11 -10.37
CA GLU A 256 -14.55 12.61 -10.34
C GLU A 256 -15.24 12.50 -11.71
N PRO A 257 -14.64 12.96 -12.83
CA PRO A 257 -15.27 12.85 -14.16
C PRO A 257 -15.48 11.40 -14.62
N LEU A 258 -14.75 10.45 -14.02
CA LEU A 258 -14.85 9.02 -14.32
C LEU A 258 -15.95 8.31 -13.50
N GLY A 259 -16.59 9.02 -12.56
CA GLY A 259 -17.69 8.51 -11.74
C GLY A 259 -17.27 7.96 -10.38
N LEU A 260 -16.27 8.59 -9.75
CA LEU A 260 -15.90 8.35 -8.35
C LEU A 260 -16.95 8.94 -7.40
N ASP A 261 -17.41 8.16 -6.42
CA ASP A 261 -18.51 8.56 -5.53
C ASP A 261 -18.02 9.36 -4.30
N PHE A 262 -16.84 9.03 -3.76
CA PHE A 262 -16.26 9.73 -2.61
C PHE A 262 -14.73 9.73 -2.59
N ILE A 263 -14.16 10.66 -1.84
CA ILE A 263 -12.75 10.70 -1.48
C ILE A 263 -12.57 11.10 0.00
N VAL A 264 -11.76 10.33 0.71
CA VAL A 264 -11.31 10.67 2.06
C VAL A 264 -9.95 11.35 1.93
N ASP A 265 -9.89 12.61 2.33
CA ASP A 265 -8.67 13.40 2.36
C ASP A 265 -8.01 13.25 3.74
N GLY A 266 -6.92 12.49 3.77
CA GLY A 266 -6.05 12.33 4.93
C GLY A 266 -4.71 13.03 4.76
N GLY A 267 -4.65 14.05 3.90
CA GLY A 267 -3.45 14.77 3.51
C GLY A 267 -2.56 14.04 2.48
N PRO A 268 -1.54 14.71 1.92
CA PRO A 268 -0.63 14.10 0.95
C PRO A 268 0.13 12.88 1.50
N ARG A 269 0.45 11.93 0.62
CA ARG A 269 1.24 10.74 0.94
C ARG A 269 2.63 10.79 0.29
N ILE A 270 3.50 9.84 0.63
CA ILE A 270 4.83 9.69 0.02
C ILE A 270 4.74 8.57 -1.03
N ALA A 271 5.44 8.72 -2.16
CA ALA A 271 5.41 7.77 -3.29
C ALA A 271 6.14 6.44 -3.02
N ASP A 272 5.96 5.86 -1.84
CA ASP A 272 6.53 4.58 -1.46
C ASP A 272 5.43 3.53 -1.38
N PRO A 273 5.16 2.78 -2.46
CA PRO A 273 4.08 1.80 -2.45
C PRO A 273 4.44 0.59 -1.58
N SER A 274 3.48 -0.32 -1.35
CA SER A 274 3.72 -1.52 -0.54
C SER A 274 4.69 -2.50 -1.20
N THR A 275 5.45 -3.22 -0.38
CA THR A 275 6.25 -4.36 -0.86
C THR A 275 5.33 -5.53 -1.16
N VAL A 276 5.40 -6.06 -2.38
CA VAL A 276 4.54 -7.16 -2.84
C VAL A 276 5.32 -8.46 -2.79
N VAL A 277 4.81 -9.42 -2.03
CA VAL A 277 5.44 -10.71 -1.80
C VAL A 277 4.51 -11.82 -2.28
N ASP A 278 4.98 -12.63 -3.21
CA ASP A 278 4.32 -13.85 -3.64
C ASP A 278 4.50 -14.94 -2.58
N MET A 279 3.40 -15.54 -2.14
CA MET A 279 3.41 -16.69 -1.23
C MET A 279 2.74 -17.92 -1.84
N MET A 280 2.52 -17.93 -3.16
CA MET A 280 1.97 -19.07 -3.90
C MET A 280 2.99 -20.19 -4.14
N GLY A 281 4.29 -19.84 -4.15
CA GLY A 281 5.40 -20.77 -4.37
C GLY A 281 5.88 -21.47 -3.10
N ALA A 282 6.96 -22.25 -3.24
CA ALA A 282 7.60 -22.91 -2.11
C ALA A 282 8.29 -21.91 -1.16
N ASN A 283 8.85 -20.84 -1.72
CA ASN A 283 9.53 -19.78 -0.99
C ASN A 283 8.78 -18.44 -1.19
N PRO A 284 8.68 -17.58 -0.16
CA PRO A 284 8.11 -16.25 -0.33
C PRO A 284 9.01 -15.35 -1.18
N THR A 285 8.53 -14.89 -2.33
CA THR A 285 9.32 -14.15 -3.32
C THR A 285 8.88 -12.70 -3.41
N VAL A 286 9.80 -11.74 -3.30
CA VAL A 286 9.49 -10.33 -3.51
C VAL A 286 9.32 -10.07 -5.00
N ILE A 287 8.08 -9.81 -5.44
CA ILE A 287 7.77 -9.39 -6.82
C ILE A 287 8.07 -7.91 -7.02
N ARG A 288 7.82 -7.11 -5.98
CA ARG A 288 8.05 -5.67 -6.02
C ARG A 288 8.54 -5.18 -4.68
N GLN A 289 9.72 -4.56 -4.67
CA GLN A 289 10.23 -3.84 -3.51
C GLN A 289 9.53 -2.47 -3.39
N GLY A 290 9.04 -2.17 -2.18
CA GLY A 290 8.41 -0.90 -1.83
C GLY A 290 8.87 -0.43 -0.45
N LYS A 291 7.99 0.27 0.28
CA LYS A 291 8.27 0.81 1.63
C LYS A 291 8.65 -0.26 2.66
N GLY A 292 8.11 -1.47 2.53
CA GLY A 292 8.43 -2.58 3.43
C GLY A 292 9.79 -3.18 3.12
N LEU A 293 10.73 -3.16 4.08
CA LEU A 293 12.06 -3.75 3.87
C LEU A 293 11.97 -5.25 3.55
N LYS A 294 12.87 -5.73 2.68
CA LYS A 294 13.05 -7.16 2.47
C LYS A 294 13.53 -7.80 3.78
N LEU A 295 12.82 -8.84 4.21
CA LEU A 295 13.14 -9.59 5.42
C LEU A 295 13.91 -10.88 5.06
N ASP A 296 14.64 -11.44 6.03
CA ASP A 296 15.54 -12.59 5.80
C ASP A 296 14.86 -13.84 5.24
N TRP A 297 13.56 -13.99 5.50
CA TRP A 297 12.76 -15.12 5.00
C TRP A 297 12.19 -14.90 3.59
N MET A 298 12.40 -13.71 3.01
CA MET A 298 11.95 -13.37 1.66
C MET A 298 13.10 -13.53 0.66
N VAL A 299 12.80 -14.15 -0.47
CA VAL A 299 13.74 -14.31 -1.60
C VAL A 299 13.50 -13.16 -2.59
N ALA A 300 14.55 -12.61 -3.19
CA ALA A 300 14.37 -11.68 -4.30
C ALA A 300 13.97 -12.49 -5.54
N LYS A 301 13.17 -11.92 -6.44
CA LYS A 301 12.99 -12.57 -7.74
C LYS A 301 14.32 -12.47 -8.48
N ASP A 302 15.07 -13.57 -8.58
CA ASP A 302 16.30 -13.61 -9.35
C ASP A 302 15.93 -13.56 -10.85
N GLU A 303 16.55 -12.66 -11.60
CA GLU A 303 16.28 -12.44 -13.03
C GLU A 303 16.73 -13.63 -13.92
N GLU A 304 17.48 -14.60 -13.36
CA GLU A 304 18.10 -15.71 -14.09
C GLU A 304 17.12 -16.85 -14.47
N GLU A 305 15.96 -16.99 -13.83
CA GLU A 305 15.00 -18.07 -14.18
C GLU A 305 14.22 -17.80 -15.49
N ASP A 306 14.14 -16.54 -15.91
CA ASP A 306 13.45 -16.14 -17.15
C ASP A 306 14.27 -16.54 -18.40
N GLU A 307 15.61 -16.59 -18.32
CA GLU A 307 16.46 -17.07 -19.44
C GLU A 307 16.34 -18.58 -19.65
N ALA A 308 16.32 -19.38 -18.58
CA ALA A 308 16.16 -20.83 -18.69
C ALA A 308 14.79 -21.22 -19.28
N GLN A 309 13.73 -20.47 -18.96
CA GLN A 309 12.38 -20.72 -19.48
C GLN A 309 12.20 -20.25 -20.92
N SER A 310 12.87 -19.17 -21.34
CA SER A 310 12.92 -18.76 -22.76
C SER A 310 13.68 -19.78 -23.62
N MET A 311 14.76 -20.38 -23.10
CA MET A 311 15.53 -21.41 -23.80
C MET A 311 14.77 -22.74 -23.95
N PHE A 312 13.95 -23.12 -22.96
CA PHE A 312 13.11 -24.32 -23.04
C PHE A 312 11.90 -24.14 -23.98
N SER A 313 11.36 -22.92 -24.08
CA SER A 313 10.27 -22.63 -25.04
C SER A 313 10.76 -22.63 -26.49
N PHE A 314 12.01 -22.23 -26.76
CA PHE A 314 12.58 -22.26 -28.12
C PHE A 314 13.01 -23.65 -28.60
N LYS A 315 13.24 -24.60 -27.69
CA LYS A 315 13.59 -26.00 -28.05
C LYS A 315 12.38 -26.90 -28.32
N SER A 316 11.16 -26.37 -28.17
CA SER A 316 9.91 -27.14 -28.28
C SER A 316 8.99 -26.68 -29.44
N ALA A 317 9.51 -25.87 -30.36
CA ALA A 317 8.81 -25.40 -31.56
C ALA A 317 9.40 -26.03 -32.83
#